data_AF-A0A137S7C4-F1
#
_entry.id   AF-A0A137S7C4-F1
#
_cell.length_a   1.000
_cell.length_b   1.000
_cell.length_c   1.000
_cell.angle_alpha   90.00
_cell.angle_beta   90.00
_cell.angle_gamma   90.00
#
_symmetry.space_group_name_H-M   'P 1'
#
loop_
_entity.id
_entity.type
_entity.pdbx_description
1 polymer ?
#
loop_
_entity_poly.entity_id
_entity_poly.type
_entity_poly.pdbx_seq_one_letter_code
_entity_poly.pdbx_strand_id
1 'polypeptide(L)'
;MEYSISKAQEEIGKRVIVSIRIKETDQEEYFKGFWGTIHSAYEDGLLVLVEGGSDDKYEMLPPDFDFLVPAKHEHYEFMDGSIAENIDYELYWTESSEAKNL
;
A
#
# COMPACT_ATOMS: atom_id res chain seq x y z
N MET A 1 -1.19 16.98 1.92
CA MET A 1 -2.64 17.27 1.90
C MET A 1 -3.24 16.60 3.12
N GLU A 2 -4.03 17.30 3.93
CA GLU A 2 -4.61 16.68 5.12
C GLU A 2 -5.66 15.63 4.74
N TYR A 3 -5.58 14.46 5.39
CA TYR A 3 -6.51 13.35 5.20
C TYR A 3 -7.91 13.72 5.70
N SER A 4 -8.93 13.34 4.93
CA SER A 4 -10.33 13.39 5.38
C SER A 4 -11.09 12.22 4.78
N ILE A 5 -12.02 11.65 5.55
CA ILE A 5 -12.81 10.50 5.08
C ILE A 5 -13.59 10.82 3.81
N SER A 6 -14.04 12.07 3.64
CA SER A 6 -14.73 12.54 2.44
C SER A 6 -13.87 12.44 1.19
N LYS A 7 -12.59 12.82 1.27
CA LYS A 7 -11.63 12.68 0.17
C LYS A 7 -11.22 11.23 -0.03
N ALA A 8 -11.06 10.48 1.07
CA ALA A 8 -10.71 9.06 1.03
C ALA A 8 -11.76 8.24 0.26
N GLN A 9 -13.03 8.63 0.35
CA GLN A 9 -14.13 8.02 -0.41
C GLN A 9 -13.98 8.23 -1.93
N GLU A 10 -13.37 9.31 -2.38
CA GLU A 10 -13.13 9.57 -3.81
C GLU A 10 -12.08 8.61 -4.40
N GLU A 11 -11.23 8.03 -3.54
CA GLU A 11 -10.20 7.07 -3.93
C GLU A 11 -10.72 5.62 -4.01
N ILE A 12 -11.97 5.35 -3.61
CA ILE A 12 -12.54 4.00 -3.69
C ILE A 12 -12.62 3.55 -5.15
N GLY A 13 -12.15 2.32 -5.41
CA GLY A 13 -12.07 1.73 -6.74
C GLY A 13 -10.76 2.01 -7.48
N LYS A 14 -9.91 2.88 -6.93
CA LYS A 14 -8.56 3.14 -7.47
C LYS A 14 -7.62 1.98 -7.16
N ARG A 15 -6.76 1.65 -8.12
CA ARG A 15 -5.78 0.58 -8.01
C ARG A 15 -4.45 1.12 -7.50
N VAL A 16 -3.83 0.39 -6.59
CA VAL A 16 -2.60 0.80 -5.92
C VAL A 16 -1.56 -0.31 -6.00
N ILE A 17 -0.30 0.09 -6.13
CA ILE A 17 0.87 -0.76 -5.85
C ILE A 17 1.61 -0.21 -4.65
N VAL A 18 1.93 -1.06 -3.70
CA VAL A 18 2.49 -0.70 -2.40
C VAL A 18 3.83 -1.40 -2.22
N SER A 19 4.83 -0.65 -1.81
CA SER A 19 6.15 -1.16 -1.44
C SER A 19 6.57 -0.60 -0.08
N ILE A 20 6.63 -1.48 0.91
CA ILE A 20 6.97 -1.17 2.30
C ILE A 20 8.38 -1.66 2.58
N ARG A 21 9.26 -0.75 2.97
CA ARG A 21 10.57 -1.12 3.54
C ARG A 21 10.41 -1.31 5.03
N ILE A 22 10.74 -2.49 5.54
CA ILE A 22 10.64 -2.79 6.97
C ILE A 22 12.06 -2.81 7.55
N LYS A 23 12.29 -1.93 8.52
CA LYS A 23 13.55 -1.84 9.25
C LYS A 23 13.35 -2.36 10.68
N GLU A 24 13.91 -3.53 10.95
CA GLU A 24 13.97 -4.09 12.30
C GLU A 24 15.24 -3.64 13.02
N THR A 25 15.16 -3.51 14.34
CA THR A 25 16.21 -2.84 15.14
C THR A 25 17.55 -3.61 15.15
N ASP A 26 17.53 -4.91 14.88
CA ASP A 26 18.71 -5.80 14.95
C ASP A 26 18.79 -6.84 13.80
N GLN A 27 18.00 -6.69 12.72
CA GLN A 27 17.98 -7.63 11.60
C GLN A 27 18.24 -6.95 10.24
N GLU A 28 18.42 -7.77 9.20
CA GLU A 28 18.47 -7.30 7.81
C GLU A 28 17.14 -6.62 7.43
N GLU A 29 17.24 -5.53 6.67
CA GLU A 29 16.07 -4.85 6.12
C GLU A 29 15.40 -5.75 5.07
N TYR A 30 14.08 -5.84 5.12
CA TYR A 30 13.31 -6.55 4.09
C TYR A 30 12.21 -5.67 3.53
N PHE A 31 11.66 -6.09 2.38
CA PHE A 31 10.61 -5.39 1.69
C PHE A 31 9.36 -6.26 1.65
N LYS A 32 8.20 -5.68 1.99
CA LYS A 32 6.88 -6.24 1.71
C LYS A 32 6.27 -5.41 0.59
N GLY A 33 5.51 -6.03 -0.31
CA GLY A 33 4.78 -5.29 -1.32
C GLY A 33 3.53 -6.03 -1.75
N PHE A 34 2.53 -5.30 -2.18
CA PHE A 34 1.29 -5.85 -2.71
C PHE A 34 0.66 -4.89 -3.69
N TRP A 35 -0.30 -5.38 -4.47
CA TRP A 35 -1.19 -4.53 -5.26
C TRP A 35 -2.63 -4.93 -5.04
N GLY A 36 -3.53 -3.99 -5.31
CA GLY A 36 -4.95 -4.22 -5.13
C GLY A 36 -5.77 -3.00 -5.44
N THR A 37 -7.05 -3.07 -5.06
CA THR A 37 -8.02 -2.01 -5.29
C THR A 37 -8.48 -1.44 -3.95
N ILE A 38 -8.52 -0.12 -3.81
CA ILE A 38 -9.08 0.55 -2.62
C ILE A 38 -10.56 0.17 -2.53
N HIS A 39 -10.90 -0.59 -1.49
CA HIS A 39 -12.22 -1.17 -1.28
C HIS A 39 -13.11 -0.27 -0.42
N SER A 40 -12.54 0.29 0.65
CA SER A 40 -13.26 1.11 1.63
C SER A 40 -12.35 2.19 2.20
N ALA A 41 -12.97 3.28 2.67
CA ALA A 41 -12.31 4.35 3.40
C ALA A 41 -12.83 4.40 4.84
N TYR A 42 -11.91 4.55 5.79
CA TYR A 42 -12.18 4.61 7.23
C TYR A 42 -11.50 5.84 7.85
N GLU A 43 -11.75 6.16 9.12
CA GLU A 43 -11.06 7.28 9.76
C GLU A 43 -9.54 7.03 9.93
N ASP A 44 -9.16 5.77 10.02
CA ASP A 44 -7.80 5.30 10.25
C ASP A 44 -7.06 4.89 8.97
N GLY A 45 -7.67 5.03 7.79
CA GLY A 45 -6.99 4.68 6.55
C GLY A 45 -7.85 4.28 5.36
N LEU A 46 -7.19 3.67 4.38
CA LEU A 46 -7.80 3.08 3.20
C LEU A 46 -7.64 1.56 3.26
N LEU A 47 -8.74 0.82 3.22
CA LEU A 47 -8.70 -0.63 3.15
C LEU A 47 -8.59 -1.06 1.69
N VAL A 48 -7.55 -1.80 1.37
CA VAL A 48 -7.28 -2.33 0.04
C VAL A 48 -7.69 -3.80 -0.01
N LEU A 49 -8.47 -4.18 -1.02
CA LEU A 49 -8.66 -5.57 -1.39
C LEU A 49 -7.43 -6.01 -2.18
N VAL A 50 -6.64 -6.91 -1.60
CA VAL A 50 -5.38 -7.39 -2.19
C VAL A 50 -5.67 -8.33 -3.35
N GLU A 51 -4.94 -8.13 -4.44
CA GLU A 51 -5.02 -8.95 -5.65
C GLU A 51 -3.75 -9.78 -5.86
N GLY A 52 -2.62 -9.37 -5.25
CA GLY A 52 -1.41 -10.18 -5.15
C GLY A 52 -0.25 -9.48 -4.46
N GLY A 53 0.88 -10.19 -4.36
CA GLY A 53 2.10 -9.76 -3.65
C GLY A 53 2.06 -9.99 -2.14
N SER A 54 0.87 -10.13 -1.56
CA SER A 54 0.65 -10.55 -0.17
C SER A 54 -0.33 -11.73 -0.12
N ASP A 55 -0.19 -12.59 0.90
CA ASP A 55 -1.15 -13.67 1.19
C ASP A 55 -2.43 -13.14 1.88
N ASP A 56 -2.38 -11.91 2.38
CA ASP A 56 -3.50 -11.26 3.05
C ASP A 56 -4.60 -10.90 2.05
N LYS A 57 -5.87 -11.09 2.44
CA LYS A 57 -7.01 -10.69 1.59
C LYS A 57 -7.22 -9.17 1.58
N TYR A 58 -6.92 -8.51 2.69
CA TYR A 58 -7.09 -7.08 2.86
C TYR A 58 -5.88 -6.49 3.59
N GLU A 59 -5.51 -5.27 3.20
CA GLU A 59 -4.42 -4.50 3.81
C GLU A 59 -4.89 -3.08 4.09
N MET A 60 -4.41 -2.47 5.18
CA MET A 60 -4.76 -1.10 5.55
C MET A 60 -3.62 -0.15 5.19
N LEU A 61 -3.91 0.87 4.38
CA LEU A 61 -3.01 2.00 4.15
C LEU A 61 -3.25 3.06 5.22
N PRO A 62 -2.20 3.73 5.72
CA PRO A 62 -2.35 4.79 6.71
C PRO A 62 -3.21 5.96 6.18
N PRO A 63 -3.78 6.79 7.06
CA PRO A 63 -4.63 7.92 6.69
C PRO A 63 -3.76 9.11 6.25
N ASP A 64 -2.99 8.93 5.18
CA ASP A 64 -2.09 9.94 4.63
C ASP A 64 -2.05 9.84 3.10
N PHE A 65 -2.49 10.89 2.42
CA PHE A 65 -2.50 10.96 0.97
C PHE A 65 -1.20 11.45 0.37
N ASP A 66 -0.26 11.96 1.17
CA ASP A 66 1.01 12.44 0.64
C ASP A 66 1.87 11.30 0.07
N PHE A 67 1.52 10.05 0.38
CA PHE A 67 2.12 8.85 -0.20
C PHE A 67 1.44 8.36 -1.49
N LEU A 68 0.27 8.87 -1.87
CA LEU A 68 -0.42 8.50 -3.12
C LEU A 68 0.21 9.23 -4.31
N VAL A 69 1.29 8.65 -4.85
CA VAL A 69 1.95 9.19 -6.03
C VAL A 69 1.29 8.60 -7.28
N PRO A 70 0.93 9.39 -8.30
CA PRO A 70 0.40 8.84 -9.54
C PRO A 70 1.33 7.80 -10.16
N ALA A 71 0.76 6.69 -10.61
CA ALA A 71 1.50 5.62 -11.27
C ALA A 71 2.23 6.11 -12.52
N LYS A 72 3.48 5.68 -12.71
CA LYS A 72 4.33 6.10 -13.83
C LYS A 72 4.31 5.14 -15.01
N HIS A 73 3.95 3.88 -14.73
CA HIS A 73 3.95 2.80 -15.71
C HIS A 73 2.54 2.26 -15.92
N GLU A 74 2.27 1.82 -17.14
CA GLU A 74 0.99 1.17 -17.49
C GLU A 74 0.92 -0.28 -16.95
N HIS A 75 2.08 -0.92 -16.80
CA HIS A 75 2.22 -2.32 -16.41
C HIS A 75 3.36 -2.47 -15.39
N TYR A 76 3.17 -3.31 -14.37
CA TYR A 76 4.18 -3.68 -13.37
C TYR A 76 4.32 -5.19 -13.34
N GLU A 77 5.52 -5.69 -13.58
CA GLU A 77 5.84 -7.12 -13.52
C GLU A 77 6.58 -7.43 -12.22
N PHE A 78 6.10 -8.44 -11.50
CA PHE A 78 6.68 -8.89 -10.23
C PHE A 78 7.61 -10.09 -10.44
N MET A 79 8.42 -10.40 -9.43
CA MET A 79 9.41 -11.48 -9.50
C MET A 79 8.80 -12.87 -9.71
N ASP A 80 7.53 -13.06 -9.35
CA ASP A 80 6.77 -14.30 -9.56
C ASP A 80 6.14 -14.39 -10.97
N GLY A 81 6.36 -13.37 -11.82
CA GLY A 81 5.81 -13.28 -13.17
C GLY A 81 4.38 -12.76 -13.24
N SER A 82 3.78 -12.38 -12.10
CA SER A 82 2.49 -11.70 -12.10
C SER A 82 2.61 -10.28 -12.68
N ILE A 83 1.53 -9.81 -13.31
CA ILE A 83 1.46 -8.48 -13.93
C ILE A 83 0.28 -7.73 -13.33
N ALA A 84 0.54 -6.52 -12.84
CA ALA A 84 -0.49 -5.58 -12.44
C ALA A 84 -0.62 -4.46 -13.47
N GLU A 85 -1.85 -4.20 -13.90
CA GLU A 85 -2.19 -3.21 -14.91
C GLU A 85 -3.16 -2.16 -14.35
N ASN A 86 -3.25 -1.01 -15.03
CA ASN A 86 -4.17 0.09 -14.71
C ASN A 86 -4.02 0.60 -13.28
N ILE A 87 -2.79 0.65 -12.77
CA ILE A 87 -2.51 1.19 -11.43
C ILE A 87 -2.72 2.71 -11.46
N ASP A 88 -3.49 3.24 -10.51
CA ASP A 88 -3.69 4.68 -10.36
C ASP A 88 -2.56 5.30 -9.52
N TYR A 89 -2.13 4.61 -8.45
CA TYR A 89 -1.11 5.12 -7.53
C TYR A 89 -0.01 4.12 -7.18
N GLU A 90 1.19 4.65 -7.01
CA GLU A 90 2.36 4.02 -6.38
C GLU A 90 2.51 4.56 -4.96
N LEU A 91 2.72 3.66 -3.99
CA LEU A 91 2.98 4.01 -2.60
C LEU A 91 4.30 3.41 -2.13
N TYR A 92 5.09 4.24 -1.46
CA TYR A 92 6.37 3.87 -0.86
C TYR A 92 6.48 4.45 0.54
N TRP A 93 6.60 3.59 1.55
CA TRP A 93 6.93 4.04 2.90
C TRP A 93 7.87 3.07 3.62
N THR A 94 8.41 3.53 4.74
CA THR A 94 9.27 2.74 5.61
C THR A 94 8.57 2.54 6.95
N GLU A 95 8.45 1.30 7.39
CA GLU A 95 8.01 0.96 8.73
C GLU A 95 9.23 0.65 9.60
N SER A 96 9.32 1.34 10.74
CA SER A 96 10.24 0.94 11.80
C SER A 96 9.49 0.03 12.75
N SER A 97 9.86 -1.25 12.78
CA SER A 97 9.40 -2.15 13.84
C SER A 97 10.27 -1.86 15.06
N GLU A 98 9.81 -0.98 15.95
CA GLU A 98 10.32 -1.01 17.32
C GLU A 98 9.89 -2.34 17.91
N ALA A 99 10.86 -3.21 18.23
CA ALA A 99 10.59 -4.45 18.93
C ALA A 99 9.71 -4.11 20.15
N LYS A 100 8.42 -4.49 20.09
CA LYS A 100 7.53 -4.48 21.25
C LYS A 100 8.12 -5.48 22.23
N ASN A 101 9.02 -4.99 23.09
CA ASN A 101 9.41 -5.65 24.31
C ASN A 101 8.16 -5.74 25.19
N LEU A 102 7.48 -6.88 25.13
CA LEU A 102 6.58 -7.38 26.16
C LEU A 102 7.05 -8.76 26.59
#